data_AF-A0A8C4MZN2-F1
#
_entry.id   AF-A0A8C4MZN2-F1
#
_cell.length_a   1.000
_cell.length_b   1.000
_cell.length_c   1.000
_cell.angle_alpha   90.00
_cell.angle_beta   90.00
_cell.angle_gamma   90.00
#
_symmetry.space_group_name_H-M   'P 1'
#
loop_
_entity.id
_entity.type
_entity.pdbx_description
1 polymer ?
#
loop_
_entity_poly.entity_id
_entity_poly.type
_entity_poly.pdbx_seq_one_letter_code
_entity_poly.pdbx_strand_id
1 'polypeptide(L)'
;MAAFTQNPQFQKLREWHREHGAELNLRRLFEGDKERFSRFSLTLNTNHGHILVDYSKNLVTESVMQMLVDLAKSRGVEAARERMFSGEKINFTENRAVLHVALRNRSNTPILVDGKDVMPEVNKVLEKMKSFCQQVRNGDWKGYTGKPITDVINIGIGGSDLGPLMVTEALKPYSSGGPRVWFVSNIDGTHIAKTLASLNPESCLFIIASKTFTTQETITNAETAKEWLLLSAKDPSAVAKHFVALSTNTTKVKEFGIDPKNMFEFWDWVGGRYSLWSAIGLSIALHVGFDNFEQLLSGAHWMDQHFRTTPLEKNAPVLLALLGIWYINCFGCETQAMLPYDQYLHRFAAYFQQGDMESNGKYITKSGIRVDHQTGPIVWGEPGTNGQHAFYQLIHQGTKMIPCDFLIPVQTQHPIRKGLHHKIFVQGVIWDINSFDQWGVELGKQLAKKIEPELDGSSAVTSHDSSTNGLINFIKKEREAKSQ
;
A
#
# COMPACT_ATOMS: atom_id res chain seq x y z
N MET A 1 17.02 -12.78 -27.07
CA MET A 1 15.63 -12.61 -26.58
C MET A 1 15.57 -13.06 -25.14
N ALA A 2 14.69 -12.48 -24.32
CA ALA A 2 14.60 -12.84 -22.91
C ALA A 2 13.92 -14.22 -22.73
N ALA A 3 14.17 -14.86 -21.58
CA ALA A 3 13.63 -16.20 -21.30
C ALA A 3 12.08 -16.27 -21.32
N PHE A 4 11.40 -15.13 -21.13
CA PHE A 4 9.94 -15.04 -21.19
C PHE A 4 9.43 -15.06 -22.64
N THR A 5 9.99 -14.24 -23.53
CA THR A 5 9.60 -14.18 -24.96
C THR A 5 10.01 -15.44 -25.75
N GLN A 6 11.01 -16.16 -25.27
CA GLN A 6 11.42 -17.47 -25.81
C GLN A 6 10.58 -18.64 -25.28
N ASN A 7 9.73 -18.44 -24.26
CA ASN A 7 8.94 -19.51 -23.69
C ASN A 7 7.80 -19.93 -24.64
N PRO A 8 7.66 -21.21 -25.00
CA PRO A 8 6.63 -21.66 -25.94
C PRO A 8 5.19 -21.39 -25.47
N GLN A 9 4.92 -21.45 -24.16
CA GLN A 9 3.59 -21.16 -23.63
C GLN A 9 3.25 -19.68 -23.75
N PHE A 10 4.23 -18.79 -23.60
CA PHE A 10 4.01 -17.36 -23.85
C PHE A 10 3.82 -17.06 -25.33
N GLN A 11 4.59 -17.71 -26.21
CA GLN A 11 4.41 -17.57 -27.66
C GLN A 11 3.01 -18.01 -28.10
N LYS A 12 2.55 -19.16 -27.59
CA LYS A 12 1.18 -19.66 -27.80
C LYS A 12 0.12 -18.68 -27.29
N LEU A 13 0.29 -18.15 -26.07
CA LEU A 13 -0.64 -17.15 -25.50
C LEU A 13 -0.70 -15.88 -26.36
N ARG A 14 0.45 -15.38 -26.81
CA ARG A 14 0.56 -14.18 -27.64
C ARG A 14 -0.04 -14.38 -29.04
N GLU A 15 0.17 -15.55 -29.63
CA GLU A 15 -0.46 -15.95 -30.89
C GLU A 15 -1.98 -16.03 -30.76
N TRP A 16 -2.47 -16.70 -29.70
CA TRP A 16 -3.89 -16.77 -29.40
C TRP A 16 -4.50 -15.38 -29.24
N HIS A 17 -3.84 -14.46 -28.52
CA HIS A 17 -4.28 -13.07 -28.39
C HIS A 17 -4.35 -12.34 -29.73
N ARG A 18 -3.34 -12.52 -30.60
CA ARG A 18 -3.33 -11.89 -31.93
C ARG A 18 -4.51 -12.34 -32.78
N GLU A 19 -4.91 -13.61 -32.67
CA GLU A 19 -5.98 -14.20 -33.46
C GLU A 19 -7.37 -13.93 -32.89
N HIS A 20 -7.54 -14.01 -31.56
CA HIS A 20 -8.86 -14.02 -30.91
C HIS A 20 -9.08 -12.85 -29.93
N GLY A 21 -8.04 -12.08 -29.61
CA GLY A 21 -8.10 -11.04 -28.58
C GLY A 21 -9.14 -9.96 -28.86
N ALA A 22 -9.34 -9.62 -30.13
CA ALA A 22 -10.36 -8.65 -30.56
C ALA A 22 -11.80 -9.16 -30.43
N GLU A 23 -12.01 -10.48 -30.33
CA GLU A 23 -13.33 -11.10 -30.20
C GLU A 23 -13.82 -11.09 -28.75
N LEU A 24 -12.92 -10.88 -27.79
CA LEU A 24 -13.23 -10.85 -26.37
C LEU A 24 -14.10 -9.63 -26.05
N ASN A 25 -15.33 -9.90 -25.65
CA ASN A 25 -16.28 -8.90 -25.20
C ASN A 25 -16.93 -9.36 -23.91
N LEU A 26 -16.76 -8.61 -22.82
CA LEU A 26 -17.26 -9.00 -21.50
C LEU A 26 -18.76 -9.32 -21.51
N ARG A 27 -19.59 -8.47 -22.13
CA ARG A 27 -21.04 -8.69 -22.20
C ARG A 27 -21.36 -10.04 -22.84
N ARG A 28 -20.78 -10.34 -24.01
CA ARG A 28 -20.99 -11.61 -24.71
C ARG A 28 -20.48 -12.81 -23.91
N LEU A 29 -19.36 -12.66 -23.21
CA LEU A 29 -18.79 -13.71 -22.35
C LEU A 29 -19.74 -14.06 -21.18
N PHE A 30 -20.40 -13.08 -20.57
CA PHE A 30 -21.42 -13.31 -19.54
C PHE A 30 -22.74 -13.83 -20.11
N GLU A 31 -23.16 -13.36 -21.29
CA GLU A 31 -24.37 -13.84 -21.95
C GLU A 31 -24.26 -15.32 -22.36
N GLY A 32 -23.08 -15.72 -22.85
CA GLY A 32 -22.77 -17.07 -23.31
C GLY A 32 -22.46 -18.09 -22.20
N ASP A 33 -22.17 -17.65 -20.97
CA ASP A 33 -21.89 -18.53 -19.84
C ASP A 33 -22.57 -18.00 -18.55
N LYS A 34 -23.68 -18.64 -18.18
CA LYS A 34 -24.45 -18.30 -16.97
C LYS A 34 -23.68 -18.61 -15.68
N GLU A 35 -22.68 -19.48 -15.74
CA GLU A 35 -21.83 -19.88 -14.62
C GLU A 35 -20.49 -19.13 -14.60
N ARG A 36 -20.33 -18.07 -15.41
CA ARG A 36 -19.06 -17.35 -15.52
C ARG A 36 -18.55 -16.84 -14.18
N PHE A 37 -19.43 -16.28 -13.34
CA PHE A 37 -19.02 -15.84 -12.00
C PHE A 37 -18.48 -16.99 -11.15
N SER A 38 -19.20 -18.12 -11.10
CA SER A 38 -18.81 -19.27 -10.27
C SER A 38 -17.51 -19.92 -10.75
N ARG A 39 -17.27 -19.93 -12.07
CA ARG A 39 -16.04 -20.44 -12.70
C ARG A 39 -14.83 -19.51 -12.57
N PHE A 40 -15.06 -18.19 -12.58
CA PHE A 40 -14.01 -17.16 -12.58
C PHE A 40 -14.02 -16.33 -11.29
N SER A 41 -14.25 -16.98 -10.16
CA SER A 41 -14.08 -16.38 -8.84
C SER A 41 -13.51 -17.38 -7.84
N LEU A 42 -12.87 -16.86 -6.79
CA LEU A 42 -12.43 -17.64 -5.64
C LEU A 42 -13.03 -17.06 -4.38
N THR A 43 -13.66 -17.91 -3.57
CA THR A 43 -14.04 -17.56 -2.21
C THR A 43 -13.07 -18.22 -1.24
N LEU A 44 -12.33 -17.38 -0.52
CA LEU A 44 -11.33 -17.80 0.46
C LEU A 44 -11.93 -17.65 1.87
N ASN A 45 -12.15 -18.77 2.56
CA ASN A 45 -12.54 -18.76 3.97
C ASN A 45 -11.29 -18.78 4.85
N THR A 46 -11.05 -17.70 5.59
CA THR A 46 -9.87 -17.58 6.46
C THR A 46 -10.11 -18.06 7.89
N ASN A 47 -11.34 -18.53 8.20
CA ASN A 47 -11.90 -18.72 9.54
C ASN A 47 -12.10 -17.41 10.34
N HIS A 48 -11.64 -16.27 9.83
CA HIS A 48 -11.78 -14.94 10.43
C HIS A 48 -12.49 -13.94 9.49
N GLY A 49 -13.11 -14.45 8.44
CA GLY A 49 -13.73 -13.67 7.38
C GLY A 49 -13.60 -14.39 6.04
N HIS A 50 -14.34 -13.91 5.06
CA HIS A 50 -14.20 -14.38 3.68
C HIS A 50 -13.54 -13.30 2.84
N ILE A 51 -12.69 -13.71 1.91
CA ILE A 51 -12.18 -12.86 0.83
C ILE A 51 -12.73 -13.43 -0.48
N LEU A 52 -13.54 -12.64 -1.17
CA LEU A 52 -13.98 -12.95 -2.52
C LEU A 52 -13.02 -12.28 -3.50
N VAL A 53 -12.40 -13.07 -4.36
CA VAL A 53 -11.64 -12.60 -5.52
C VAL A 53 -12.49 -12.91 -6.75
N ASP A 54 -13.32 -11.96 -7.16
CA ASP A 54 -14.08 -12.03 -8.41
C ASP A 54 -13.21 -11.50 -9.55
N TYR A 55 -12.78 -12.39 -10.45
CA TYR A 55 -12.04 -12.03 -11.66
C TYR A 55 -12.85 -12.31 -12.93
N SER A 56 -14.16 -12.53 -12.81
CA SER A 56 -15.03 -12.88 -13.94
C SER A 56 -15.21 -11.74 -14.96
N LYS A 57 -15.06 -10.49 -14.51
CA LYS A 57 -15.08 -9.28 -15.37
C LYS A 57 -13.76 -8.99 -16.08
N ASN A 58 -12.92 -10.01 -16.28
CA ASN A 58 -11.71 -9.92 -17.08
C ASN A 58 -11.94 -10.47 -18.49
N LEU A 59 -11.20 -9.94 -19.48
CA LEU A 59 -11.22 -10.40 -20.87
C LEU A 59 -10.47 -11.74 -21.01
N VAL A 60 -11.07 -12.80 -20.46
CA VAL A 60 -10.49 -14.14 -20.42
C VAL A 60 -11.56 -15.21 -20.65
N THR A 61 -11.15 -16.34 -21.20
CA THR A 61 -11.91 -17.59 -21.30
C THR A 61 -11.21 -18.68 -20.49
N GLU A 62 -11.79 -19.87 -20.40
CA GLU A 62 -11.14 -21.00 -19.74
C GLU A 62 -9.83 -21.38 -20.44
N SER A 63 -9.80 -21.33 -21.78
CA SER A 63 -8.58 -21.59 -22.56
C SER A 63 -7.48 -20.58 -22.27
N VAL A 64 -7.82 -19.29 -22.13
CA VAL A 64 -6.87 -18.24 -21.74
C VAL A 64 -6.32 -18.52 -20.33
N MET A 65 -7.19 -18.83 -19.37
CA MET A 65 -6.75 -19.13 -18.00
C MET A 65 -5.86 -20.38 -17.95
N GLN A 66 -6.18 -21.42 -18.73
CA GLN A 66 -5.32 -22.61 -18.83
C GLN A 66 -3.95 -22.27 -19.41
N MET A 67 -3.89 -21.50 -20.50
CA MET A 67 -2.60 -21.07 -21.08
C MET A 67 -1.77 -20.22 -20.12
N LEU A 68 -2.41 -19.35 -19.34
CA LEU A 68 -1.76 -18.56 -18.31
C LEU A 68 -1.19 -19.43 -17.17
N VAL A 69 -1.95 -20.41 -16.70
CA VAL A 69 -1.48 -21.37 -15.68
C VAL A 69 -0.33 -22.23 -16.22
N ASP A 70 -0.42 -22.70 -17.46
CA ASP A 70 0.65 -23.47 -18.12
C ASP A 70 1.92 -22.61 -18.30
N LEU A 71 1.75 -21.32 -18.59
CA LEU A 71 2.84 -20.36 -18.58
C LEU A 71 3.48 -20.24 -17.20
N ALA A 72 2.71 -20.07 -16.11
CA ALA A 72 3.25 -20.05 -14.75
C ALA A 72 4.06 -21.33 -14.42
N LYS A 73 3.53 -22.51 -14.76
CA LYS A 73 4.21 -23.80 -14.56
C LYS A 73 5.53 -23.84 -15.33
N SER A 74 5.51 -23.53 -16.63
CA SER A 74 6.70 -23.57 -17.48
C SER A 74 7.76 -22.51 -17.14
N ARG A 75 7.38 -21.43 -16.42
CA ARG A 75 8.30 -20.42 -15.89
C ARG A 75 8.85 -20.77 -14.51
N GLY A 76 8.45 -21.90 -13.93
CA GLY A 76 8.99 -22.43 -12.68
C GLY A 76 8.52 -21.67 -11.44
N VAL A 77 7.29 -21.14 -11.45
CA VAL A 77 6.73 -20.36 -10.33
C VAL A 77 6.73 -21.14 -9.02
N GLU A 78 6.29 -22.41 -9.04
CA GLU A 78 6.23 -23.26 -7.84
C GLU A 78 7.61 -23.53 -7.25
N ALA A 79 8.59 -23.84 -8.10
CA ALA A 79 9.97 -24.03 -7.65
C ALA A 79 10.54 -22.73 -7.07
N ALA A 80 10.36 -21.59 -7.73
CA ALA A 80 10.83 -20.30 -7.23
C ALA A 80 10.17 -19.92 -5.90
N ARG A 81 8.88 -20.23 -5.72
CA ARG A 81 8.15 -20.08 -4.46
C ARG A 81 8.80 -20.91 -3.36
N GLU A 82 9.05 -22.20 -3.56
CA GLU A 82 9.66 -23.02 -2.51
C GLU A 82 11.05 -22.53 -2.12
N ARG A 83 11.86 -22.08 -3.09
CA ARG A 83 13.17 -21.45 -2.82
C ARG A 83 13.06 -20.20 -1.93
N MET A 84 12.01 -19.40 -2.11
CA MET A 84 11.74 -18.25 -1.23
C MET A 84 11.43 -18.73 0.19
N PHE A 85 10.48 -19.65 0.34
CA PHE A 85 10.01 -20.13 1.64
C PHE A 85 11.06 -20.96 2.40
N SER A 86 12.02 -21.57 1.71
CA SER A 86 13.11 -22.35 2.31
C SER A 86 14.31 -21.50 2.74
N GLY A 87 14.32 -20.21 2.40
CA GLY A 87 15.42 -19.30 2.74
C GLY A 87 16.59 -19.30 1.78
N GLU A 88 16.43 -19.84 0.57
CA GLU A 88 17.46 -19.73 -0.45
C GLU A 88 17.72 -18.28 -0.86
N LYS A 89 18.95 -18.02 -1.32
CA LYS A 89 19.43 -16.70 -1.73
C LYS A 89 18.88 -16.30 -3.11
N ILE A 90 17.55 -16.12 -3.20
CA ILE A 90 16.85 -15.79 -4.45
C ILE A 90 17.04 -14.34 -4.87
N ASN A 91 17.44 -13.45 -3.96
CA ASN A 91 17.96 -12.13 -4.32
C ASN A 91 19.42 -12.31 -4.77
N PHE A 92 19.57 -12.70 -6.02
CA PHE A 92 20.84 -13.16 -6.60
C PHE A 92 21.85 -12.04 -6.84
N THR A 93 21.43 -10.79 -6.98
CA THR A 93 22.35 -9.65 -7.19
C THR A 93 23.05 -9.23 -5.90
N GLU A 94 22.38 -9.39 -4.76
CA GLU A 94 22.94 -9.07 -3.44
C GLU A 94 23.36 -10.33 -2.65
N ASN A 95 23.15 -11.52 -3.23
CA ASN A 95 23.36 -12.81 -2.59
C ASN A 95 22.65 -12.94 -1.23
N ARG A 96 21.36 -12.57 -1.18
CA ARG A 96 20.52 -12.56 0.03
C ARG A 96 19.32 -13.49 -0.09
N ALA A 97 18.91 -14.04 1.05
CA ALA A 97 17.59 -14.66 1.18
C ALA A 97 16.48 -13.59 1.08
N VAL A 98 15.23 -14.01 0.86
CA VAL A 98 14.06 -13.11 0.82
C VAL A 98 12.97 -13.72 1.70
N LEU A 99 12.85 -13.24 2.94
CA LEU A 99 12.16 -13.99 4.00
C LEU A 99 11.17 -13.16 4.82
N HIS A 100 10.46 -12.21 4.20
CA HIS A 100 9.37 -11.51 4.89
C HIS A 100 8.27 -12.49 5.39
N VAL A 101 8.15 -13.68 4.79
CA VAL A 101 7.29 -14.78 5.27
C VAL A 101 7.73 -15.34 6.63
N ALA A 102 9.03 -15.29 6.97
CA ALA A 102 9.54 -15.75 8.27
C ALA A 102 9.08 -14.83 9.41
N LEU A 103 8.97 -13.52 9.15
CA LEU A 103 8.54 -12.51 10.14
C LEU A 103 7.12 -12.74 10.68
N ARG A 104 6.30 -13.43 9.87
CA ARG A 104 4.91 -13.74 10.17
C ARG A 104 4.65 -15.25 10.18
N ASN A 105 5.69 -16.06 10.30
CA ASN A 105 5.54 -17.51 10.33
C ASN A 105 4.98 -17.99 11.68
N ARG A 106 3.65 -18.07 11.79
CA ARG A 106 2.96 -18.40 13.05
C ARG A 106 3.03 -19.88 13.42
N SER A 107 3.35 -20.76 12.47
CA SER A 107 3.59 -22.18 12.76
C SER A 107 4.93 -22.44 13.44
N ASN A 108 5.85 -21.46 13.42
CA ASN A 108 7.23 -21.59 13.90
C ASN A 108 7.99 -22.78 13.29
N THR A 109 7.57 -23.26 12.11
CA THR A 109 8.35 -24.25 11.37
C THR A 109 9.70 -23.63 11.02
N PRO A 110 10.83 -24.33 11.27
CA PRO A 110 12.16 -23.77 11.03
C PRO A 110 12.35 -23.29 9.59
N ILE A 111 12.98 -22.12 9.43
CA ILE A 111 13.38 -21.58 8.12
C ILE A 111 14.86 -21.23 8.20
N LEU A 112 15.67 -21.88 7.35
CA LEU A 112 17.12 -21.81 7.47
C LEU A 112 17.71 -20.74 6.56
N VAL A 113 18.61 -19.93 7.12
CA VAL A 113 19.55 -19.09 6.35
C VAL A 113 20.95 -19.48 6.77
N ASP A 114 21.78 -19.87 5.80
CA ASP A 114 23.15 -20.33 6.04
C ASP A 114 23.23 -21.44 7.12
N GLY A 115 22.27 -22.36 7.09
CA GLY A 115 22.17 -23.51 8.00
C GLY A 115 21.59 -23.20 9.39
N LYS A 116 21.24 -21.95 9.69
CA LYS A 116 20.68 -21.54 10.98
C LYS A 116 19.21 -21.16 10.86
N ASP A 117 18.38 -21.68 11.76
CA ASP A 117 16.98 -21.29 11.86
C ASP A 117 16.86 -19.82 12.30
N VAL A 118 16.07 -19.04 11.56
CA VAL A 118 15.85 -17.61 11.82
C VAL A 118 14.71 -17.38 12.81
N MET A 119 13.81 -18.35 13.01
CA MET A 119 12.60 -18.18 13.82
C MET A 119 12.87 -17.79 15.29
N PRO A 120 13.90 -18.31 15.98
CA PRO A 120 14.21 -17.88 17.35
C PRO A 120 14.48 -16.39 17.48
N GLU A 121 15.26 -15.79 16.57
CA GLU A 121 15.56 -14.35 16.63
C GLU A 121 14.37 -13.50 16.16
N VAL A 122 13.56 -13.99 15.21
CA VAL A 122 12.26 -13.38 14.86
C VAL A 122 11.38 -13.23 16.09
N ASN A 123 11.15 -14.33 16.82
CA ASN A 123 10.28 -14.34 17.99
C ASN A 123 10.84 -13.50 19.15
N LYS A 124 12.17 -13.50 19.33
CA LYS A 124 12.83 -12.67 20.34
C LYS A 124 12.62 -11.18 20.10
N VAL A 125 12.69 -10.72 18.85
CA VAL A 125 12.40 -9.32 18.51
C VAL A 125 10.90 -9.02 18.70
N LEU A 126 10.00 -9.91 18.30
CA LEU A 126 8.57 -9.76 18.53
C LEU A 126 8.23 -9.66 20.03
N GLU A 127 8.84 -10.49 20.87
CA GLU A 127 8.64 -10.42 22.33
C GLU A 127 9.19 -9.11 22.91
N LYS A 128 10.34 -8.65 22.44
CA LYS A 128 10.88 -7.34 22.81
C LYS A 128 9.94 -6.21 22.41
N MET A 129 9.36 -6.26 21.21
CA MET A 129 8.34 -5.31 20.76
C MET A 129 7.11 -5.35 21.65
N LYS A 130 6.62 -6.55 22.01
CA LYS A 130 5.46 -6.75 22.89
C LYS A 130 5.68 -6.11 24.26
N SER A 131 6.81 -6.42 24.90
CA SER A 131 7.18 -5.84 26.20
C SER A 131 7.27 -4.32 26.15
N PHE A 132 7.90 -3.76 25.11
CA PHE A 132 7.99 -2.31 24.96
C PHE A 132 6.62 -1.66 24.71
N CYS A 133 5.79 -2.28 23.87
CA CYS A 133 4.43 -1.79 23.60
C CYS A 133 3.59 -1.74 24.88
N GLN A 134 3.70 -2.75 25.75
CA GLN A 134 3.00 -2.76 27.04
C GLN A 134 3.47 -1.60 27.93
N GLN A 135 4.79 -1.41 28.08
CA GLN A 135 5.34 -0.33 28.90
C GLN A 135 4.87 1.05 28.42
N VAL A 136 4.88 1.30 27.10
CA VAL A 136 4.45 2.60 26.55
C VAL A 136 2.93 2.79 26.67
N ARG A 137 2.13 1.79 26.28
CA ARG A 137 0.66 1.91 26.26
C ARG A 137 0.04 1.97 27.66
N ASN A 138 0.62 1.29 28.64
CA ASN A 138 0.17 1.37 30.05
C ASN A 138 0.66 2.65 30.73
N GLY A 139 1.54 3.41 30.08
CA GLY A 139 2.14 4.62 30.61
C GLY A 139 3.23 4.36 31.64
N ASP A 140 3.76 3.14 31.76
CA ASP A 140 4.88 2.81 32.63
C ASP A 140 6.19 3.41 32.10
N TRP A 141 6.34 3.46 30.77
CA TRP A 141 7.42 4.20 30.11
C TRP A 141 7.18 5.70 30.27
N LYS A 142 8.08 6.36 31.00
CA LYS A 142 7.99 7.79 31.28
C LYS A 142 8.99 8.60 30.46
N GLY A 143 8.55 9.78 30.03
CA GLY A 143 9.43 10.82 29.51
C GLY A 143 10.35 11.40 30.59
N TYR A 144 11.18 12.37 30.20
CA TYR A 144 12.21 12.94 31.06
C TYR A 144 11.65 13.66 32.30
N THR A 145 10.40 14.12 32.26
CA THR A 145 9.70 14.74 33.41
C THR A 145 8.81 13.77 34.20
N GLY A 146 8.82 12.47 33.87
CA GLY A 146 7.98 11.47 34.54
C GLY A 146 6.56 11.32 33.96
N LYS A 147 6.20 12.08 32.90
CA LYS A 147 4.91 11.96 32.22
C LYS A 147 4.85 10.72 31.32
N PRO A 148 3.68 10.07 31.15
CA PRO A 148 3.50 9.00 30.18
C PRO A 148 3.59 9.54 28.75
N ILE A 149 3.97 8.68 27.81
CA ILE A 149 4.03 9.01 26.38
C ILE A 149 2.60 9.12 25.80
N THR A 150 2.34 10.20 25.09
CA THR A 150 1.06 10.46 24.40
C THR A 150 1.19 10.41 22.88
N ASP A 151 2.40 10.62 22.35
CA ASP A 151 2.69 10.76 20.93
C ASP A 151 3.89 9.91 20.54
N VAL A 152 3.75 9.12 19.48
CA VAL A 152 4.81 8.33 18.88
C VAL A 152 5.08 8.87 17.48
N ILE A 153 6.33 9.18 17.18
CA ILE A 153 6.75 9.79 15.92
C ILE A 153 7.70 8.82 15.22
N ASN A 154 7.24 8.23 14.12
CA ASN A 154 8.08 7.41 13.26
C ASN A 154 8.84 8.31 12.28
N ILE A 155 10.17 8.29 12.35
CA ILE A 155 11.05 9.00 11.41
C ILE A 155 11.73 7.97 10.52
N GLY A 156 11.39 7.97 9.23
CA GLY A 156 11.89 7.01 8.24
C GLY A 156 11.35 7.34 6.86
N ILE A 157 11.95 6.80 5.80
CA ILE A 157 11.52 7.05 4.41
C ILE A 157 11.30 5.74 3.64
N GLY A 158 10.42 5.78 2.64
CA GLY A 158 10.12 4.64 1.78
C GLY A 158 9.56 3.47 2.57
N GLY A 159 10.29 2.35 2.60
CA GLY A 159 9.84 1.12 3.25
C GLY A 159 9.74 1.24 4.78
N SER A 160 10.49 2.18 5.38
CA SER A 160 10.44 2.51 6.80
C SER A 160 9.30 3.47 7.17
N ASP A 161 8.46 3.86 6.21
CA ASP A 161 7.40 4.87 6.37
C ASP A 161 6.06 4.36 5.85
N LEU A 162 5.99 4.03 4.56
CA LEU A 162 4.73 3.79 3.85
C LEU A 162 3.92 2.63 4.43
N GLY A 163 4.59 1.54 4.84
CA GLY A 163 3.93 0.39 5.46
C GLY A 163 3.29 0.75 6.81
N PRO A 164 4.09 1.20 7.80
CA PRO A 164 3.57 1.69 9.07
C PRO A 164 2.47 2.76 8.97
N LEU A 165 2.64 3.75 8.09
CA LEU A 165 1.64 4.79 7.85
C LEU A 165 0.35 4.18 7.31
N MET A 166 0.42 3.39 6.23
CA MET A 166 -0.76 2.79 5.61
C MET A 166 -1.53 1.91 6.59
N VAL A 167 -0.84 1.07 7.37
CA VAL A 167 -1.51 0.15 8.29
C VAL A 167 -2.14 0.87 9.48
N THR A 168 -1.49 1.88 10.04
CA THR A 168 -2.08 2.65 11.16
C THR A 168 -3.26 3.51 10.74
N GLU A 169 -3.28 3.97 9.48
CA GLU A 169 -4.47 4.60 8.89
C GLU A 169 -5.58 3.57 8.65
N ALA A 170 -5.26 2.43 8.03
CA ALA A 170 -6.20 1.33 7.75
C ALA A 170 -6.87 0.78 9.02
N LEU A 171 -6.12 0.69 10.12
CA LEU A 171 -6.55 0.08 11.37
C LEU A 171 -6.88 1.11 12.46
N LYS A 172 -7.15 2.36 12.09
CA LYS A 172 -7.49 3.42 13.06
C LYS A 172 -8.59 3.02 14.07
N PRO A 173 -9.67 2.30 13.71
CA PRO A 173 -10.69 1.89 14.69
C PRO A 173 -10.15 1.04 15.84
N TYR A 174 -9.01 0.39 15.65
CA TYR A 174 -8.37 -0.51 16.61
C TYR A 174 -7.35 0.22 17.51
N SER A 175 -7.24 1.55 17.42
CA SER A 175 -6.22 2.32 18.14
C SER A 175 -6.61 2.79 19.54
N SER A 176 -7.74 2.32 20.08
CA SER A 176 -8.19 2.71 21.41
C SER A 176 -7.14 2.38 22.47
N GLY A 177 -6.90 3.32 23.39
CA GLY A 177 -5.85 3.21 24.43
C GLY A 177 -4.41 3.29 23.91
N GLY A 178 -4.18 3.50 22.61
CA GLY A 178 -2.85 3.72 22.06
C GLY A 178 -2.45 5.20 22.02
N PRO A 179 -1.13 5.51 21.94
CA PRO A 179 -0.67 6.86 21.66
C PRO A 179 -1.06 7.29 20.24
N ARG A 180 -1.11 8.61 20.02
CA ARG A 180 -1.18 9.18 18.67
C ARG A 180 0.09 8.80 17.91
N VAL A 181 -0.04 8.53 16.63
CA VAL A 181 1.11 8.26 15.75
C VAL A 181 1.27 9.34 14.71
N TRP A 182 2.52 9.72 14.48
CA TRP A 182 2.95 10.70 13.50
C TRP A 182 4.03 10.06 12.63
N PHE A 183 4.08 10.47 11.36
CA PHE A 183 5.04 9.96 10.39
C PHE A 183 5.78 11.13 9.77
N VAL A 184 7.11 11.14 9.90
CA VAL A 184 7.99 12.14 9.29
C VAL A 184 8.94 11.41 8.36
N SER A 185 8.89 11.76 7.08
CA SER A 185 9.62 11.04 6.03
C SER A 185 10.36 11.95 5.08
N ASN A 186 9.65 12.93 4.50
CA ASN A 186 10.25 13.93 3.62
C ASN A 186 11.39 14.72 4.30
N ILE A 187 12.45 15.03 3.56
CA ILE A 187 13.56 15.89 3.97
C ILE A 187 13.22 17.38 3.90
N ASP A 188 12.14 17.73 3.19
CA ASP A 188 11.53 19.06 3.30
C ASP A 188 11.25 19.38 4.78
N GLY A 189 11.95 20.39 5.30
CA GLY A 189 11.88 20.81 6.70
C GLY A 189 10.47 21.15 7.18
N THR A 190 9.56 21.47 6.25
CA THR A 190 8.12 21.63 6.54
C THR A 190 7.56 20.41 7.27
N HIS A 191 7.99 19.19 6.90
CA HIS A 191 7.42 17.97 7.44
C HIS A 191 7.72 17.78 8.92
N ILE A 192 8.98 17.93 9.32
CA ILE A 192 9.37 17.85 10.73
C ILE A 192 8.88 19.08 11.50
N ALA A 193 8.98 20.29 10.94
CA ALA A 193 8.59 21.53 11.62
C ALA A 193 7.10 21.55 12.00
N LYS A 194 6.19 21.26 11.07
CA LYS A 194 4.74 21.23 11.35
C LYS A 194 4.37 20.15 12.37
N THR A 195 5.11 19.04 12.37
CA THR A 195 4.88 17.92 13.29
C THR A 195 5.30 18.32 14.69
N LEU A 196 6.55 18.79 14.86
CA LEU A 196 7.07 19.25 16.15
C LEU A 196 6.26 20.40 16.76
N ALA A 197 5.71 21.30 15.94
CA ALA A 197 4.84 22.39 16.41
C ALA A 197 3.57 21.92 17.15
N SER A 198 3.14 20.67 16.94
CA SER A 198 1.94 20.08 17.57
C SER A 198 2.27 19.17 18.77
N LEU A 199 3.55 19.07 19.14
CA LEU A 199 4.04 18.08 20.11
C LEU A 199 4.56 18.72 21.39
N ASN A 200 4.46 17.95 22.49
CA ASN A 200 5.08 18.28 23.76
C ASN A 200 6.35 17.42 23.96
N PRO A 201 7.55 18.01 24.15
CA PRO A 201 8.79 17.26 24.33
C PRO A 201 8.77 16.32 25.54
N GLU A 202 7.94 16.60 26.55
CA GLU A 202 7.83 15.79 27.75
C GLU A 202 7.10 14.45 27.55
N SER A 203 6.29 14.32 26.50
CA SER A 203 5.39 13.18 26.30
C SER A 203 5.43 12.58 24.88
N CYS A 204 6.49 12.84 24.12
CA CYS A 204 6.70 12.28 22.79
C CYS A 204 7.77 11.17 22.79
N LEU A 205 7.61 10.16 21.93
CA LEU A 205 8.61 9.11 21.70
C LEU A 205 8.94 9.05 20.21
N PHE A 206 10.20 9.23 19.87
CA PHE A 206 10.71 9.14 18.50
C PHE A 206 11.22 7.73 18.19
N ILE A 207 10.78 7.18 17.07
CA ILE A 207 11.21 5.91 16.53
C ILE A 207 12.02 6.20 15.26
N ILE A 208 13.32 5.92 15.29
CA ILE A 208 14.21 6.15 14.14
C ILE A 208 14.28 4.86 13.33
N ALA A 209 13.60 4.83 12.19
CA ALA A 209 13.41 3.65 11.35
C ALA A 209 14.33 3.68 10.12
N SER A 210 15.52 3.08 10.24
CA SER A 210 16.47 2.98 9.12
C SER A 210 17.30 1.71 9.21
N LYS A 211 17.23 0.89 8.16
CA LYS A 211 18.01 -0.36 8.04
C LYS A 211 19.51 -0.11 8.24
N THR A 212 20.06 0.85 7.49
CA THR A 212 21.49 1.17 7.54
C THR A 212 21.85 2.13 8.67
N PHE A 213 20.87 2.89 9.18
CA PHE A 213 21.05 4.00 10.10
C PHE A 213 21.96 5.11 9.53
N THR A 214 21.98 5.24 8.21
CA THR A 214 22.79 6.22 7.47
C THR A 214 22.00 6.93 6.38
N THR A 215 20.69 6.64 6.23
CA THR A 215 19.82 7.28 5.24
C THR A 215 19.74 8.77 5.53
N GLN A 216 20.20 9.61 4.59
CA GLN A 216 20.39 11.03 4.80
C GLN A 216 19.12 11.71 5.33
N GLU A 217 17.99 11.50 4.66
CA GLU A 217 16.71 12.13 5.01
C GLU A 217 16.25 11.73 6.41
N THR A 218 16.43 10.46 6.77
CA THR A 218 16.02 9.93 8.08
C THR A 218 16.92 10.44 9.19
N ILE A 219 18.25 10.44 8.99
CA ILE A 219 19.21 10.87 10.01
C ILE A 219 19.15 12.38 10.23
N THR A 220 19.04 13.19 9.16
CA THR A 220 18.86 14.64 9.31
C THR A 220 17.58 14.97 10.09
N ASN A 221 16.44 14.35 9.76
CA ASN A 221 15.21 14.54 10.53
C ASN A 221 15.34 14.07 11.99
N ALA A 222 16.04 12.94 12.23
CA ALA A 222 16.30 12.43 13.58
C ALA A 222 17.17 13.39 14.41
N GLU A 223 18.21 13.97 13.80
CA GLU A 223 19.07 14.96 14.44
C GLU A 223 18.30 16.25 14.76
N THR A 224 17.46 16.74 13.84
CA THR A 224 16.56 17.88 14.10
C THR A 224 15.60 17.60 15.27
N ALA A 225 14.98 16.41 15.32
CA ALA A 225 14.13 16.02 16.45
C ALA A 225 14.89 15.92 17.77
N LYS A 226 16.13 15.42 17.73
CA LYS A 226 17.00 15.32 18.92
C LYS A 226 17.40 16.70 19.43
N GLU A 227 17.80 17.60 18.53
CA GLU A 227 18.10 18.99 18.88
C GLU A 227 16.88 19.68 19.52
N TRP A 228 15.70 19.54 18.91
CA TRP A 228 14.45 20.08 19.44
C TRP A 228 14.12 19.55 20.84
N LEU A 229 14.29 18.24 21.09
CA LEU A 229 14.10 17.68 22.42
C LEU A 229 15.09 18.29 23.42
N LEU A 230 16.37 18.38 23.06
CA LEU A 230 17.44 18.82 23.95
C LEU A 230 17.35 20.31 24.30
N LEU A 231 16.75 21.14 23.43
CA LEU A 231 16.42 22.53 23.77
C LEU A 231 15.49 22.63 24.99
N SER A 232 14.59 21.66 25.17
CA SER A 232 13.67 21.60 26.30
C SER A 232 14.22 20.80 27.48
N ALA A 233 14.74 19.60 27.23
CA ALA A 233 15.20 18.69 28.27
C ALA A 233 16.52 19.12 28.93
N LYS A 234 17.40 19.80 28.16
CA LYS A 234 18.73 20.28 28.60
C LYS A 234 19.63 19.21 29.24
N ASP A 235 19.36 17.94 28.97
CA ASP A 235 20.10 16.79 29.47
C ASP A 235 20.24 15.73 28.36
N PRO A 236 21.46 15.43 27.87
CA PRO A 236 21.69 14.37 26.90
C PRO A 236 21.16 13.00 27.31
N SER A 237 21.05 12.70 28.61
CA SER A 237 20.52 11.43 29.11
C SER A 237 19.04 11.23 28.78
N ALA A 238 18.29 12.32 28.54
CA ALA A 238 16.89 12.27 28.15
C ALA A 238 16.67 11.54 26.81
N VAL A 239 17.66 11.52 25.91
CA VAL A 239 17.56 10.85 24.61
C VAL A 239 17.18 9.38 24.77
N ALA A 240 17.73 8.67 25.75
CA ALA A 240 17.44 7.26 25.99
C ALA A 240 15.97 6.98 26.39
N LYS A 241 15.23 7.99 26.88
CA LYS A 241 13.81 7.88 27.22
C LYS A 241 12.88 8.27 26.07
N HIS A 242 13.39 8.98 25.07
CA HIS A 242 12.60 9.58 24.00
C HIS A 242 12.97 9.09 22.60
N PHE A 243 14.02 8.28 22.46
CA PHE A 243 14.46 7.74 21.16
C PHE A 243 14.68 6.23 21.24
N VAL A 244 14.12 5.53 20.27
CA VAL A 244 14.38 4.11 20.00
C VAL A 244 14.77 3.94 18.52
N ALA A 245 15.46 2.85 18.19
CA ALA A 245 15.95 2.59 16.84
C ALA A 245 15.40 1.28 16.28
N LEU A 246 14.99 1.29 15.01
CA LEU A 246 14.67 0.09 14.24
C LEU A 246 15.76 -0.04 13.17
N SER A 247 16.73 -0.94 13.39
CA SER A 247 17.94 -0.97 12.56
C SER A 247 18.66 -2.30 12.59
N THR A 248 19.62 -2.47 11.67
CA THR A 248 20.58 -3.57 11.68
C THR A 248 21.99 -3.09 12.05
N ASN A 249 22.17 -1.80 12.36
CA ASN A 249 23.48 -1.18 12.56
C ASN A 249 23.67 -0.67 13.99
N THR A 250 24.04 -1.58 14.89
CA THR A 250 24.26 -1.30 16.32
C THR A 250 25.28 -0.19 16.55
N THR A 251 26.32 -0.10 15.72
CA THR A 251 27.37 0.91 15.85
C THR A 251 26.81 2.32 15.64
N LYS A 252 26.08 2.54 14.54
CA LYS A 252 25.51 3.85 14.23
C LYS A 252 24.38 4.26 15.18
N VAL A 253 23.61 3.30 15.69
CA VAL A 253 22.60 3.56 16.73
C VAL A 253 23.25 4.08 18.02
N LYS A 254 24.36 3.47 18.45
CA LYS A 254 25.14 3.92 19.61
C LYS A 254 25.74 5.31 19.38
N GLU A 255 26.35 5.55 18.22
CA GLU A 255 26.93 6.85 17.87
C GLU A 255 25.89 7.99 17.91
N PHE A 256 24.63 7.70 17.56
CA PHE A 256 23.56 8.69 17.64
C PHE A 256 23.16 9.04 19.10
N GLY A 257 23.42 8.14 20.05
CA GLY A 257 23.10 8.29 21.48
C GLY A 257 21.89 7.47 21.96
N ILE A 258 21.40 6.52 21.17
CA ILE A 258 20.31 5.61 21.58
C ILE A 258 20.88 4.44 22.38
N ASP A 259 20.25 4.10 23.50
CA ASP A 259 20.60 2.91 24.29
C ASP A 259 20.47 1.65 23.41
N PRO A 260 21.50 0.79 23.32
CA PRO A 260 21.40 -0.49 22.58
C PRO A 260 20.21 -1.35 22.99
N LYS A 261 19.75 -1.26 24.25
CA LYS A 261 18.53 -1.94 24.72
C LYS A 261 17.27 -1.43 24.02
N ASN A 262 17.30 -0.23 23.47
CA ASN A 262 16.22 0.39 22.71
C ASN A 262 16.37 0.21 21.19
N MET A 263 17.30 -0.65 20.75
CA MET A 263 17.39 -1.07 19.36
C MET A 263 16.54 -2.33 19.12
N PHE A 264 15.66 -2.28 18.13
CA PHE A 264 14.87 -3.40 17.64
C PHE A 264 15.46 -3.86 16.31
N GLU A 265 16.04 -5.06 16.33
CA GLU A 265 16.81 -5.59 15.21
C GLU A 265 15.91 -6.16 14.12
N PHE A 266 16.44 -6.19 12.90
CA PHE A 266 15.93 -7.00 11.80
C PHE A 266 17.09 -7.39 10.88
N TRP A 267 16.81 -8.06 9.77
CA TRP A 267 17.85 -8.73 8.97
C TRP A 267 17.94 -8.22 7.53
N ASP A 268 19.04 -8.59 6.87
CA ASP A 268 19.32 -8.17 5.50
C ASP A 268 18.33 -8.75 4.48
N TRP A 269 17.80 -9.95 4.73
CA TRP A 269 16.75 -10.62 3.96
C TRP A 269 15.35 -9.99 4.10
N VAL A 270 15.22 -8.98 4.97
CA VAL A 270 14.04 -8.12 5.04
C VAL A 270 14.25 -6.93 4.08
N GLY A 271 13.57 -6.98 2.94
CA GLY A 271 13.51 -5.84 2.01
C GLY A 271 12.67 -4.70 2.60
N GLY A 272 13.07 -3.45 2.38
CA GLY A 272 12.42 -2.27 2.97
C GLY A 272 10.91 -2.21 2.70
N ARG A 273 10.48 -2.34 1.44
CA ARG A 273 9.06 -2.37 1.06
C ARG A 273 8.27 -3.59 1.56
N TYR A 274 8.95 -4.59 2.14
CA TYR A 274 8.37 -5.79 2.75
C TYR A 274 8.60 -5.84 4.27
N SER A 275 8.92 -4.71 4.90
CA SER A 275 9.45 -4.70 6.27
C SER A 275 8.43 -4.47 7.37
N LEU A 276 7.21 -4.01 7.08
CA LEU A 276 6.21 -3.66 8.10
C LEU A 276 5.87 -4.79 9.09
N TRP A 277 6.19 -6.04 8.75
CA TRP A 277 6.00 -7.23 9.58
C TRP A 277 7.11 -7.44 10.62
N SER A 278 8.24 -6.74 10.49
CA SER A 278 9.40 -6.82 11.38
C SER A 278 9.31 -5.79 12.52
N ALA A 279 10.45 -5.50 13.15
CA ALA A 279 10.65 -4.34 14.00
C ALA A 279 10.11 -3.02 13.40
N ILE A 280 10.13 -2.85 12.07
CA ILE A 280 9.56 -1.67 11.38
C ILE A 280 8.08 -1.45 11.72
N GLY A 281 7.34 -2.51 12.05
CA GLY A 281 5.96 -2.44 12.51
C GLY A 281 5.76 -1.93 13.95
N LEU A 282 6.80 -1.50 14.66
CA LEU A 282 6.69 -1.10 16.07
C LEU A 282 5.67 0.04 16.29
N SER A 283 5.63 1.03 15.40
CA SER A 283 4.63 2.10 15.47
C SER A 283 3.19 1.60 15.25
N ILE A 284 3.01 0.55 14.43
CA ILE A 284 1.72 -0.13 14.29
C ILE A 284 1.33 -0.77 15.63
N ALA A 285 2.21 -1.60 16.19
CA ALA A 285 1.96 -2.31 17.43
C ALA A 285 1.73 -1.37 18.63
N LEU A 286 2.43 -0.25 18.69
CA LEU A 286 2.17 0.79 19.69
C LEU A 286 0.78 1.40 19.52
N HIS A 287 0.36 1.71 18.29
CA HIS A 287 -0.92 2.36 18.01
C HIS A 287 -2.12 1.46 18.30
N VAL A 288 -2.12 0.24 17.75
CA VAL A 288 -3.27 -0.67 17.82
C VAL A 288 -3.14 -1.76 18.89
N GLY A 289 -2.01 -1.83 19.59
CA GLY A 289 -1.73 -2.89 20.55
C GLY A 289 -1.13 -4.15 19.90
N PHE A 290 -0.36 -4.90 20.68
CA PHE A 290 0.40 -6.04 20.14
C PHE A 290 -0.51 -7.18 19.68
N ASP A 291 -1.63 -7.44 20.35
CA ASP A 291 -2.56 -8.51 19.95
C ASP A 291 -3.14 -8.27 18.54
N ASN A 292 -3.45 -7.00 18.20
CA ASN A 292 -3.89 -6.63 16.85
C ASN A 292 -2.75 -6.74 15.82
N PHE A 293 -1.51 -6.45 16.24
CA PHE A 293 -0.33 -6.68 15.39
C PHE A 293 -0.09 -8.18 15.14
N GLU A 294 -0.27 -9.05 16.14
CA GLU A 294 -0.20 -10.51 15.96
C GLU A 294 -1.31 -11.04 15.04
N GLN A 295 -2.51 -10.45 15.08
CA GLN A 295 -3.58 -10.77 14.12
C GLN A 295 -3.22 -10.35 12.70
N LEU A 296 -2.61 -9.18 12.51
CA LEU A 296 -2.08 -8.74 11.21
C LEU A 296 -1.04 -9.73 10.66
N LEU A 297 -0.09 -10.17 11.50
CA LEU A 297 0.88 -11.20 11.13
C LEU A 297 0.18 -12.52 10.78
N SER A 298 -0.83 -12.91 11.55
CA SER A 298 -1.57 -14.18 11.34
C SER A 298 -2.38 -14.18 10.05
N GLY A 299 -3.02 -13.06 9.69
CA GLY A 299 -3.71 -12.91 8.42
C GLY A 299 -2.76 -13.02 7.22
N ALA A 300 -1.57 -12.43 7.35
CA ALA A 300 -0.53 -12.57 6.33
C ALA A 300 0.03 -14.00 6.25
N HIS A 301 0.20 -14.69 7.39
CA HIS A 301 0.58 -16.10 7.42
C HIS A 301 -0.46 -17.01 6.76
N TRP A 302 -1.74 -16.74 6.97
CA TRP A 302 -2.82 -17.48 6.32
C TRP A 302 -2.70 -17.38 4.79
N MET A 303 -2.46 -16.17 4.27
CA MET A 303 -2.26 -15.96 2.83
C MET A 303 -0.96 -16.60 2.33
N ASP A 304 0.10 -16.65 3.16
CA ASP A 304 1.33 -17.38 2.83
C ASP A 304 1.06 -18.88 2.65
N GLN A 305 0.28 -19.50 3.55
CA GLN A 305 -0.09 -20.91 3.42
C GLN A 305 -0.98 -21.15 2.20
N HIS A 306 -1.96 -20.28 1.95
CA HIS A 306 -2.78 -20.32 0.73
C HIS A 306 -1.90 -20.27 -0.53
N PHE A 307 -0.97 -19.32 -0.62
CA PHE A 307 -0.06 -19.19 -1.75
C PHE A 307 0.87 -20.40 -1.91
N ARG A 308 1.38 -20.93 -0.80
CA ARG A 308 2.34 -22.04 -0.81
C ARG A 308 1.72 -23.37 -1.20
N THR A 309 0.48 -23.63 -0.79
CA THR A 309 -0.10 -24.98 -0.85
C THR A 309 -1.20 -25.14 -1.90
N THR A 310 -1.84 -24.05 -2.34
CA THR A 310 -2.96 -24.13 -3.27
C THR A 310 -2.49 -24.34 -4.71
N PRO A 311 -3.11 -25.27 -5.49
CA PRO A 311 -2.86 -25.42 -6.91
C PRO A 311 -3.02 -24.10 -7.68
N LEU A 312 -2.13 -23.85 -8.65
CA LEU A 312 -1.99 -22.54 -9.31
C LEU A 312 -3.31 -22.02 -9.91
N GLU A 313 -4.13 -22.90 -10.49
CA GLU A 313 -5.43 -22.59 -11.08
C GLU A 313 -6.49 -22.10 -10.09
N LYS A 314 -6.27 -22.27 -8.78
CA LYS A 314 -7.14 -21.78 -7.69
C LYS A 314 -6.40 -20.90 -6.69
N ASN A 315 -5.21 -20.45 -7.06
CA ASN A 315 -4.33 -19.71 -6.17
C ASN A 315 -4.46 -18.20 -6.43
N ALA A 316 -5.26 -17.52 -5.59
CA ALA A 316 -5.57 -16.10 -5.73
C ALA A 316 -4.39 -15.17 -6.14
N PRO A 317 -3.24 -15.11 -5.44
CA PRO A 317 -2.14 -14.25 -5.86
C PRO A 317 -1.53 -14.65 -7.22
N VAL A 318 -1.54 -15.95 -7.56
CA VAL A 318 -1.10 -16.41 -8.88
C VAL A 318 -2.06 -15.96 -9.97
N LEU A 319 -3.38 -16.09 -9.77
CA LEU A 319 -4.38 -15.67 -10.75
C LEU A 319 -4.34 -14.16 -11.00
N LEU A 320 -4.23 -13.35 -9.94
CA LEU A 320 -4.07 -11.89 -10.08
C LEU A 320 -2.80 -11.52 -10.85
N ALA A 321 -1.67 -12.17 -10.55
CA ALA A 321 -0.42 -11.97 -11.28
C ALA A 321 -0.56 -12.35 -12.76
N LEU A 322 -1.24 -13.45 -13.07
CA LEU A 322 -1.46 -13.93 -14.43
C LEU A 322 -2.36 -12.99 -15.25
N LEU A 323 -3.40 -12.42 -14.63
CA LEU A 323 -4.23 -11.38 -15.26
C LEU A 323 -3.40 -10.12 -15.54
N GLY A 324 -2.52 -9.72 -14.62
CA GLY A 324 -1.56 -8.64 -14.87
C GLY A 324 -0.66 -8.93 -16.07
N ILE A 325 -0.09 -10.14 -16.15
CA ILE A 325 0.75 -10.55 -17.30
C ILE A 325 -0.02 -10.49 -18.61
N TRP A 326 -1.28 -10.94 -18.61
CA TRP A 326 -2.18 -10.88 -19.77
C TRP A 326 -2.36 -9.45 -20.26
N TYR A 327 -2.71 -8.53 -19.38
CA TYR A 327 -2.92 -7.13 -19.77
C TYR A 327 -1.62 -6.41 -20.16
N ILE A 328 -0.54 -6.63 -19.42
CA ILE A 328 0.74 -5.95 -19.67
C ILE A 328 1.39 -6.46 -20.96
N ASN A 329 1.46 -7.77 -21.15
CA ASN A 329 2.29 -8.38 -22.20
C ASN A 329 1.52 -8.79 -23.45
N CYS A 330 0.19 -8.87 -23.39
CA CYS A 330 -0.64 -9.12 -24.56
C CYS A 330 -1.42 -7.86 -24.99
N PHE A 331 -2.09 -7.18 -24.05
CA PHE A 331 -2.81 -5.93 -24.36
C PHE A 331 -1.93 -4.67 -24.33
N GLY A 332 -0.73 -4.72 -23.75
CA GLY A 332 0.17 -3.57 -23.67
C GLY A 332 -0.26 -2.51 -22.66
N CYS A 333 -1.03 -2.88 -21.63
CA CYS A 333 -1.47 -1.93 -20.60
C CYS A 333 -0.28 -1.49 -19.72
N GLU A 334 -0.03 -0.19 -19.66
CA GLU A 334 1.08 0.37 -18.88
C GLU A 334 0.77 0.54 -17.39
N THR A 335 -0.50 0.60 -17.02
CA THR A 335 -0.93 0.99 -15.66
C THR A 335 -1.85 -0.05 -15.02
N GLN A 336 -1.78 -0.18 -13.70
CA GLN A 336 -2.73 -0.94 -12.86
C GLN A 336 -3.34 0.02 -11.83
N ALA A 337 -4.66 0.16 -11.83
CA ALA A 337 -5.35 0.99 -10.84
C ALA A 337 -5.77 0.16 -9.61
N MET A 338 -5.52 0.66 -8.40
CA MET A 338 -5.98 0.06 -7.14
C MET A 338 -6.95 1.03 -6.48
N LEU A 339 -8.23 0.64 -6.42
CA LEU A 339 -9.35 1.52 -6.10
C LEU A 339 -10.04 0.99 -4.84
N PRO A 340 -9.50 1.26 -3.63
CA PRO A 340 -10.14 0.82 -2.40
C PRO A 340 -11.38 1.65 -2.14
N TYR A 341 -12.50 0.98 -2.00
CA TYR A 341 -13.80 1.55 -1.63
C TYR A 341 -13.87 1.61 -0.09
N ASP A 342 -12.88 2.27 0.52
CA ASP A 342 -12.75 2.45 1.96
C ASP A 342 -11.80 3.61 2.27
N GLN A 343 -12.22 4.53 3.14
CA GLN A 343 -11.45 5.73 3.45
C GLN A 343 -10.23 5.45 4.34
N TYR A 344 -10.26 4.43 5.19
CA TYR A 344 -9.10 4.04 5.98
C TYR A 344 -7.98 3.48 5.09
N LEU A 345 -8.32 2.92 3.93
CA LEU A 345 -7.38 2.45 2.92
C LEU A 345 -6.84 3.56 1.98
N HIS A 346 -6.94 4.84 2.33
CA HIS A 346 -6.48 5.95 1.46
C HIS A 346 -4.99 5.93 1.08
N ARG A 347 -4.13 5.29 1.90
CA ARG A 347 -2.70 5.11 1.58
C ARG A 347 -2.37 3.77 0.95
N PHE A 348 -3.36 2.91 0.68
CA PHE A 348 -3.16 1.55 0.18
C PHE A 348 -2.52 1.53 -1.21
N ALA A 349 -3.03 2.33 -2.15
CA ALA A 349 -2.45 2.46 -3.49
C ALA A 349 -1.01 2.98 -3.43
N ALA A 350 -0.74 4.00 -2.60
CA ALA A 350 0.61 4.54 -2.42
C ALA A 350 1.60 3.55 -1.79
N TYR A 351 1.15 2.68 -0.88
CA TYR A 351 1.97 1.59 -0.35
C TYR A 351 2.36 0.61 -1.46
N PHE A 352 1.40 0.21 -2.30
CA PHE A 352 1.65 -0.72 -3.41
C PHE A 352 2.35 -0.08 -4.61
N GLN A 353 2.38 1.25 -4.74
CA GLN A 353 3.29 1.93 -5.67
C GLN A 353 4.74 1.54 -5.38
N GLN A 354 5.18 1.64 -4.12
CA GLN A 354 6.51 1.17 -3.75
C GLN A 354 6.60 -0.37 -3.85
N GLY A 355 5.59 -1.07 -3.33
CA GLY A 355 5.57 -2.54 -3.30
C GLY A 355 5.77 -3.18 -4.67
N ASP A 356 5.05 -2.70 -5.69
CA ASP A 356 5.08 -3.22 -7.05
C ASP A 356 6.19 -2.56 -7.88
N MET A 357 6.16 -1.23 -8.03
CA MET A 357 7.01 -0.53 -9.01
C MET A 357 8.50 -0.64 -8.65
N GLU A 358 8.87 -0.58 -7.37
CA GLU A 358 10.26 -0.77 -6.94
C GLU A 358 10.70 -2.25 -7.02
N SER A 359 9.75 -3.19 -6.96
CA SER A 359 10.02 -4.62 -7.18
C SER A 359 10.24 -4.93 -8.65
N ASN A 360 9.32 -4.49 -9.51
CA ASN A 360 9.13 -5.00 -10.87
C ASN A 360 9.46 -4.00 -11.97
N GLY A 361 9.70 -2.72 -11.63
CA GLY A 361 10.27 -1.70 -12.53
C GLY A 361 11.73 -1.99 -12.88
N LYS A 362 11.94 -3.10 -13.60
CA LYS A 362 13.25 -3.70 -13.89
C LYS A 362 13.35 -4.04 -15.36
N TYR A 363 14.57 -4.12 -15.85
CA TYR A 363 14.83 -4.38 -17.26
C TYR A 363 15.96 -5.40 -17.51
N ILE A 364 16.62 -5.92 -16.47
CA ILE A 364 17.68 -6.93 -16.57
C ILE A 364 17.21 -8.24 -15.95
N THR A 365 17.38 -9.34 -16.68
CA THR A 365 16.99 -10.69 -16.25
C THR A 365 18.09 -11.36 -15.41
N LYS A 366 17.78 -12.52 -14.81
CA LYS A 366 18.75 -13.33 -14.04
C LYS A 366 19.99 -13.74 -14.85
N SER A 367 19.88 -13.88 -16.18
CA SER A 367 21.03 -14.19 -17.04
C SER A 367 21.85 -12.96 -17.45
N GLY A 368 21.53 -11.78 -16.93
CA GLY A 368 22.19 -10.51 -17.29
C GLY A 368 21.70 -9.91 -18.61
N ILE A 369 20.71 -10.52 -19.27
CA ILE A 369 20.18 -10.04 -20.56
C ILE A 369 19.07 -9.02 -20.31
N ARG A 370 19.04 -7.95 -21.11
CA ARG A 370 17.95 -6.97 -21.12
C ARG A 370 16.64 -7.58 -21.63
N VAL A 371 15.51 -7.26 -20.97
CA VAL A 371 14.17 -7.70 -21.39
C VAL A 371 13.80 -7.11 -22.76
N ASP A 372 13.07 -7.89 -23.55
CA ASP A 372 12.47 -7.51 -24.83
C ASP A 372 10.94 -7.57 -24.78
N HIS A 373 10.39 -7.36 -23.58
CA HIS A 373 8.98 -7.33 -23.24
C HIS A 373 8.76 -6.34 -22.07
N GLN A 374 7.51 -6.03 -21.75
CA GLN A 374 7.16 -5.17 -20.61
C GLN A 374 7.37 -5.88 -19.27
N THR A 375 7.49 -5.10 -18.18
CA THR A 375 7.67 -5.60 -16.81
C THR A 375 6.63 -5.00 -15.85
N GLY A 376 7.03 -4.40 -14.73
CA GLY A 376 6.08 -3.85 -13.75
C GLY A 376 5.27 -2.69 -14.32
N PRO A 377 3.96 -2.60 -14.02
CA PRO A 377 3.12 -1.49 -14.45
C PRO A 377 3.34 -0.25 -13.56
N ILE A 378 2.82 0.89 -14.01
CA ILE A 378 2.62 2.06 -13.16
C ILE A 378 1.38 1.80 -12.29
N VAL A 379 1.57 1.71 -10.98
CA VAL A 379 0.47 1.54 -10.02
C VAL A 379 -0.05 2.91 -9.58
N TRP A 380 -1.37 3.07 -9.49
CA TRP A 380 -2.00 4.31 -9.06
C TRP A 380 -3.42 4.08 -8.54
N GLY A 381 -4.03 5.10 -7.92
CA GLY A 381 -5.43 5.04 -7.49
C GLY A 381 -5.70 5.89 -6.26
N GLU A 382 -6.99 6.12 -6.00
CA GLU A 382 -7.52 6.86 -4.86
C GLU A 382 -8.80 6.17 -4.37
N PRO A 383 -9.23 6.40 -3.12
CA PRO A 383 -10.43 5.79 -2.60
C PRO A 383 -11.70 6.08 -3.41
N GLY A 384 -12.54 5.06 -3.52
CA GLY A 384 -13.92 5.23 -3.93
C GLY A 384 -14.73 5.89 -2.81
N THR A 385 -15.69 6.77 -3.11
CA THR A 385 -16.15 7.18 -4.45
C THR A 385 -15.47 8.43 -5.00
N ASN A 386 -14.49 9.00 -4.30
CA ASN A 386 -13.79 10.22 -4.74
C ASN A 386 -13.21 10.07 -6.14
N GLY A 387 -12.60 8.92 -6.46
CA GLY A 387 -12.08 8.62 -7.81
C GLY A 387 -13.12 8.76 -8.93
N GLN A 388 -14.39 8.45 -8.66
CA GLN A 388 -15.50 8.57 -9.62
C GLN A 388 -15.70 10.02 -10.07
N HIS A 389 -15.44 10.98 -9.17
CA HIS A 389 -15.55 12.42 -9.41
C HIS A 389 -14.23 13.08 -9.81
N ALA A 390 -13.17 12.29 -10.04
CA ALA A 390 -11.85 12.79 -10.39
C ALA A 390 -11.38 12.26 -11.75
N PHE A 391 -11.17 10.94 -11.87
CA PHE A 391 -10.48 10.35 -13.03
C PHE A 391 -11.22 9.18 -13.68
N TYR A 392 -12.35 8.72 -13.14
CA TYR A 392 -13.13 7.64 -13.78
C TYR A 392 -13.69 8.05 -15.15
N GLN A 393 -13.86 9.36 -15.41
CA GLN A 393 -14.10 9.90 -16.76
C GLN A 393 -13.12 9.32 -17.79
N LEU A 394 -11.82 9.31 -17.46
CA LEU A 394 -10.77 8.78 -18.34
C LEU A 394 -10.84 7.26 -18.42
N ILE A 395 -11.17 6.57 -17.32
CA ILE A 395 -11.33 5.11 -17.32
C ILE A 395 -12.50 4.68 -18.22
N HIS A 396 -13.64 5.39 -18.17
CA HIS A 396 -14.84 5.03 -18.91
C HIS A 396 -14.83 5.47 -20.37
N GLN A 397 -14.29 6.65 -20.68
CA GLN A 397 -14.41 7.27 -22.02
C GLN A 397 -13.07 7.73 -22.61
N GLY A 398 -11.95 7.46 -21.93
CA GLY A 398 -10.63 7.75 -22.44
C GLY A 398 -10.16 6.74 -23.48
N THR A 399 -8.90 6.88 -23.89
CA THR A 399 -8.26 6.05 -24.93
C THR A 399 -7.24 5.06 -24.36
N LYS A 400 -7.32 4.79 -23.04
CA LYS A 400 -6.42 3.88 -22.34
C LYS A 400 -7.22 2.71 -21.78
N MET A 401 -6.71 1.50 -22.00
CA MET A 401 -7.19 0.31 -21.30
C MET A 401 -6.48 0.22 -19.95
N ILE A 402 -7.26 0.21 -18.87
CA ILE A 402 -6.76 0.30 -17.50
C ILE A 402 -7.39 -0.83 -16.68
N PRO A 403 -6.66 -1.93 -16.43
CA PRO A 403 -7.08 -2.91 -15.45
C PRO A 403 -7.18 -2.27 -14.05
N CYS A 404 -8.27 -2.57 -13.35
CA CYS A 404 -8.62 -1.95 -12.07
C CYS A 404 -8.98 -3.01 -11.04
N ASP A 405 -8.36 -2.93 -9.86
CA ASP A 405 -8.76 -3.71 -8.69
C ASP A 405 -9.67 -2.87 -7.80
N PHE A 406 -10.92 -3.33 -7.63
CA PHE A 406 -11.87 -2.73 -6.70
C PHE A 406 -11.89 -3.53 -5.40
N LEU A 407 -11.67 -2.87 -4.26
CA LEU A 407 -11.56 -3.53 -2.95
C LEU A 407 -12.56 -2.93 -1.98
N ILE A 408 -13.35 -3.74 -1.28
CA ILE A 408 -14.36 -3.23 -0.35
C ILE A 408 -14.60 -4.21 0.81
N PRO A 409 -14.68 -3.73 2.08
CA PRO A 409 -15.20 -4.54 3.17
C PRO A 409 -16.73 -4.62 3.10
N VAL A 410 -17.31 -5.81 3.26
CA VAL A 410 -18.78 -5.97 3.31
C VAL A 410 -19.37 -5.25 4.53
N GLN A 411 -18.66 -5.25 5.66
CA GLN A 411 -19.08 -4.60 6.89
C GLN A 411 -18.28 -3.32 7.12
N THR A 412 -18.97 -2.21 7.36
CA THR A 412 -18.34 -0.95 7.73
C THR A 412 -18.02 -0.92 9.23
N GLN A 413 -16.90 -0.31 9.59
CA GLN A 413 -16.52 -0.01 10.97
C GLN A 413 -17.42 1.06 11.61
N HIS A 414 -18.10 1.86 10.77
CA HIS A 414 -18.93 2.98 11.20
C HIS A 414 -20.33 2.86 10.59
N PRO A 415 -21.26 2.11 11.22
CA PRO A 415 -22.62 1.93 10.73
C PRO A 415 -23.51 3.17 10.95
N ILE A 416 -22.99 4.35 10.64
CA ILE A 416 -23.67 5.65 10.76
C ILE A 416 -24.96 5.62 9.92
N ARG A 417 -26.03 6.19 10.47
CA ARG A 417 -27.39 6.13 9.90
C ARG A 417 -27.83 4.69 9.59
N LYS A 418 -27.59 3.76 10.52
CA LYS A 418 -27.91 2.32 10.37
C LYS A 418 -27.24 1.70 9.14
N GLY A 419 -26.03 2.14 8.82
CA GLY A 419 -25.25 1.67 7.67
C GLY A 419 -25.74 2.16 6.30
N LEU A 420 -26.62 3.17 6.24
CA LEU A 420 -27.18 3.67 4.97
C LEU A 420 -26.09 4.07 3.96
N HIS A 421 -25.05 4.76 4.42
CA HIS A 421 -23.92 5.17 3.58
C HIS A 421 -23.26 3.95 2.93
N HIS A 422 -22.91 2.96 3.74
CA HIS A 422 -22.28 1.72 3.28
C HIS A 422 -23.21 0.89 2.38
N LYS A 423 -24.51 0.86 2.67
CA LYS A 423 -25.51 0.16 1.87
C LYS A 423 -25.62 0.75 0.45
N ILE A 424 -25.78 2.08 0.33
CA ILE A 424 -25.86 2.77 -0.97
C ILE A 424 -24.59 2.49 -1.78
N PHE A 425 -23.45 2.56 -1.10
CA PHE A 425 -22.14 2.36 -1.70
C PHE A 425 -21.89 0.93 -2.19
N VAL A 426 -22.14 -0.07 -1.34
CA VAL A 426 -22.05 -1.49 -1.70
C VAL A 426 -23.04 -1.84 -2.82
N GLN A 427 -24.24 -1.26 -2.82
CA GLN A 427 -25.21 -1.44 -3.90
C GLN A 427 -24.67 -0.96 -5.26
N GLY A 428 -24.03 0.21 -5.30
CA GLY A 428 -23.37 0.71 -6.52
C GLY A 428 -22.28 -0.22 -7.03
N VAL A 429 -21.40 -0.68 -6.13
CA VAL A 429 -20.32 -1.62 -6.46
C VAL A 429 -20.87 -2.97 -6.95
N ILE A 430 -21.91 -3.50 -6.30
CA ILE A 430 -22.55 -4.77 -6.71
C ILE A 430 -23.20 -4.65 -8.08
N TRP A 431 -23.89 -3.54 -8.34
CA TRP A 431 -24.55 -3.31 -9.62
C TRP A 431 -23.60 -2.89 -10.74
N ASP A 432 -22.32 -2.70 -10.43
CA ASP A 432 -21.30 -2.19 -11.36
C ASP A 432 -21.75 -0.89 -12.04
N ILE A 433 -22.55 -0.10 -11.31
CA ILE A 433 -23.02 1.21 -11.72
C ILE A 433 -22.30 2.26 -10.89
N ASN A 434 -22.07 3.39 -11.53
CA ASN A 434 -21.66 4.55 -10.79
C ASN A 434 -22.88 5.16 -10.09
N SER A 435 -23.04 4.88 -8.79
CA SER A 435 -24.13 5.46 -7.99
C SER A 435 -24.02 6.98 -7.81
N PHE A 436 -22.95 7.59 -8.31
CA PHE A 436 -22.60 8.98 -8.04
C PHE A 436 -22.16 9.76 -9.29
N ASP A 437 -22.11 9.16 -10.49
CA ASP A 437 -22.13 9.97 -11.70
C ASP A 437 -23.54 10.46 -12.03
N GLN A 438 -23.54 11.40 -12.96
CA GLN A 438 -24.71 12.12 -13.39
C GLN A 438 -24.49 12.51 -14.85
N TRP A 439 -24.13 11.56 -15.72
CA TRP A 439 -23.94 11.82 -17.17
C TRP A 439 -25.17 12.45 -17.85
N GLY A 440 -26.33 12.46 -17.17
CA GLY A 440 -27.49 13.27 -17.54
C GLY A 440 -27.40 14.78 -17.28
N VAL A 441 -26.30 15.33 -16.73
CA VAL A 441 -26.15 16.78 -16.43
C VAL A 441 -25.12 17.50 -17.30
N GLU A 442 -24.52 16.82 -18.28
CA GLU A 442 -23.43 17.38 -19.10
C GLU A 442 -23.88 18.46 -20.10
N LEU A 443 -25.18 18.50 -20.43
CA LEU A 443 -25.79 19.64 -21.13
C LEU A 443 -25.72 20.94 -20.30
N GLY A 444 -25.58 20.85 -18.97
CA GLY A 444 -25.44 22.00 -18.07
C GLY A 444 -24.02 22.59 -18.00
N LYS A 445 -22.97 21.81 -18.29
CA LYS A 445 -21.57 22.29 -18.21
C LYS A 445 -21.08 22.96 -19.51
N GLN A 446 -21.68 22.67 -20.66
CA GLN A 446 -21.37 23.35 -21.92
C GLN A 446 -21.77 24.84 -21.91
N LEU A 447 -22.69 25.24 -21.02
CA LEU A 447 -23.08 26.64 -20.80
C LEU A 447 -22.02 27.43 -20.00
N ALA A 448 -21.29 26.76 -19.09
CA ALA A 448 -20.34 27.42 -18.20
C ALA A 448 -19.01 27.85 -18.85
N LYS A 449 -18.67 27.35 -20.04
CA LYS A 449 -17.41 27.69 -20.74
C LYS A 449 -17.50 28.92 -21.64
N LYS A 450 -18.68 29.51 -21.79
CA LYS A 450 -18.78 30.81 -22.44
C LYS A 450 -18.30 31.95 -21.52
N ILE A 451 -18.02 31.74 -20.22
CA ILE A 451 -17.87 32.78 -19.17
C ILE A 451 -16.61 33.58 -19.28
N GLU A 452 -15.50 32.88 -19.37
CA GLU A 452 -14.22 33.31 -18.81
C GLU A 452 -13.70 34.71 -19.21
N PRO A 453 -13.87 35.21 -20.45
CA PRO A 453 -13.29 36.50 -20.87
C PRO A 453 -13.91 37.73 -20.21
N GLU A 454 -15.08 37.59 -19.60
CA GLU A 454 -15.80 38.75 -19.11
C GLU A 454 -15.32 39.21 -17.73
N LEU A 455 -14.35 38.51 -17.11
CA LEU A 455 -13.95 38.67 -15.70
C LEU A 455 -13.07 39.89 -15.42
N ASP A 456 -12.63 40.63 -16.44
CA ASP A 456 -11.78 41.82 -16.33
C ASP A 456 -12.53 43.16 -16.48
N GLY A 457 -12.16 44.18 -15.68
CA GLY A 457 -12.84 45.49 -15.58
C GLY A 457 -13.97 45.55 -14.53
N SER A 458 -14.65 46.69 -14.35
CA SER A 458 -15.80 46.83 -13.41
C SER A 458 -17.16 46.88 -14.12
N SER A 459 -17.15 46.94 -15.44
CA SER A 459 -18.34 46.88 -16.28
C SER A 459 -18.98 45.51 -16.17
N ALA A 460 -20.31 45.52 -15.99
CA ALA A 460 -21.12 44.32 -16.03
C ALA A 460 -21.05 43.74 -17.43
N VAL A 461 -20.64 42.49 -17.55
CA VAL A 461 -20.50 41.87 -18.85
C VAL A 461 -21.73 41.07 -19.22
N THR A 462 -22.03 41.05 -20.52
CA THR A 462 -23.30 40.64 -21.10
C THR A 462 -23.17 39.90 -22.42
N SER A 463 -21.94 39.55 -22.82
CA SER A 463 -21.61 39.03 -24.16
C SER A 463 -21.77 37.52 -24.28
N HIS A 464 -22.09 36.86 -23.17
CA HIS A 464 -22.34 35.44 -23.11
C HIS A 464 -23.72 35.16 -22.52
N ASP A 465 -24.06 33.90 -22.20
CA ASP A 465 -25.36 33.65 -21.59
C ASP A 465 -25.43 34.20 -20.14
N SER A 466 -26.63 34.33 -19.59
CA SER A 466 -26.83 35.12 -18.36
C SER A 466 -26.16 34.55 -17.09
N SER A 467 -26.05 33.23 -16.96
CA SER A 467 -25.28 32.58 -15.87
C SER A 467 -23.82 33.00 -15.93
N THR A 468 -23.43 33.20 -17.17
CA THR A 468 -22.10 33.30 -17.57
C THR A 468 -21.56 34.71 -17.31
N ASN A 469 -22.35 35.68 -17.70
CA ASN A 469 -22.30 37.07 -17.28
C ASN A 469 -22.34 37.28 -15.75
N GLY A 470 -23.13 36.50 -15.01
CA GLY A 470 -23.37 36.70 -13.56
C GLY A 470 -22.21 36.31 -12.64
N LEU A 471 -21.58 35.15 -12.88
CA LEU A 471 -20.42 34.66 -12.12
C LEU A 471 -19.25 35.64 -12.13
N ILE A 472 -19.23 36.44 -13.17
CA ILE A 472 -18.13 37.25 -13.57
C ILE A 472 -18.18 38.61 -12.93
N ASN A 473 -19.37 39.18 -12.94
CA ASN A 473 -19.65 40.44 -12.28
C ASN A 473 -19.59 40.29 -10.74
N PHE A 474 -19.81 39.07 -10.21
CA PHE A 474 -19.63 38.76 -8.79
C PHE A 474 -18.14 38.69 -8.38
N ILE A 475 -17.29 37.98 -9.15
CA ILE A 475 -15.83 37.92 -8.92
C ILE A 475 -15.19 39.32 -9.00
N LYS A 476 -15.70 40.18 -9.89
CA LYS A 476 -15.32 41.60 -9.97
C LYS A 476 -15.70 42.42 -8.74
N LYS A 477 -16.78 42.06 -8.04
CA LYS A 477 -17.30 42.80 -6.87
C LYS A 477 -16.60 42.44 -5.55
N GLU A 478 -16.23 41.17 -5.35
CA GLU A 478 -15.56 40.70 -4.11
C GLU A 478 -14.05 40.96 -4.08
N ARG A 479 -13.43 41.26 -5.23
CA ARG A 479 -12.01 41.58 -5.38
C ARG A 479 -11.56 42.89 -4.68
N GLU A 480 -12.49 43.76 -4.31
CA GLU A 480 -12.23 45.03 -3.60
C GLU A 480 -12.62 45.00 -2.11
N ALA A 481 -13.18 43.90 -1.61
CA ALA A 481 -13.52 43.76 -0.19
C ALA A 481 -12.26 43.50 0.65
N LYS A 482 -11.95 44.37 1.60
CA LYS A 482 -10.86 44.14 2.57
C LYS A 482 -11.33 43.19 3.68
N SER A 483 -10.74 42.01 3.72
CA SER A 483 -10.89 41.06 4.83
C SER A 483 -10.29 41.66 6.11
N GLN A 484 -11.04 41.64 7.22
CA GLN A 484 -10.56 41.99 8.57
C GLN A 484 -9.61 40.95 9.13
#